data_AF-A0A0R0LJV3-F1
#
_entry.id   AF-A0A0R0LJV3-F1
#
_cell.length_a   1.000
_cell.length_b   1.000
_cell.length_c   1.000
_cell.angle_alpha   90.00
_cell.angle_beta   90.00
_cell.angle_gamma   90.00
#
_symmetry.space_group_name_H-M   'P 1'
#
loop_
_entity.id
_entity.type
_entity.pdbx_description
1 polymer ?
#
loop_
_entity_poly.entity_id
_entity_poly.type
_entity_poly.pdbx_seq_one_letter_code
_entity_poly.pdbx_strand_id
1 'polypeptide(L)'
;MTDLFYLGEFTTLLFLFGASQAALITGISVIVFPELGAIAYGVLSKPQGSWAKQPVLLVLTPTLAALIGVIIERYWGYSPLSVSLSIALALLVIVLLRSPIVPALAAGYLPVILGEDSFAYPIAVCVTISLLVLILIVLRPFYKPQLMDLPHQSVEELLKIDHVGLLSFIVFVLLMQVMVYFSGLKFILFPPLVVVSYEILTKPAHCPWAKQLIQLLFLTLAMVAVGLVSLHILGNHSPAILLTMVTGIVICRMVNMYLPPAMAIGLLPFVAPHPDSQLLISTAIGISIFIAYYFLYNHFVRKSTDAN
;
A
#
# COMPACT_ATOMS: atom_id res chain seq x y z
N MET A 1 -8.18 15.74 19.13
CA MET A 1 -7.42 14.95 18.13
C MET A 1 -7.39 13.47 18.48
N THR A 2 -7.23 13.12 19.75
CA THR A 2 -7.20 11.75 20.28
C THR A 2 -8.47 10.95 19.98
N ASP A 3 -9.64 11.38 20.43
CA ASP A 3 -10.85 10.53 20.47
C ASP A 3 -11.35 10.07 19.08
N LEU A 4 -11.19 10.93 18.06
CA LEU A 4 -11.59 10.64 16.68
C LEU A 4 -10.64 9.66 16.00
N PHE A 5 -9.34 9.79 16.30
CA PHE A 5 -8.30 8.91 15.81
C PHE A 5 -8.46 7.51 16.42
N TYR A 6 -8.80 7.43 17.71
CA TYR A 6 -9.14 6.16 18.38
C TYR A 6 -10.38 5.49 17.76
N LEU A 7 -11.44 6.24 17.42
CA LEU A 7 -12.62 5.67 16.78
C LEU A 7 -12.30 5.09 15.39
N GLY A 8 -11.53 5.82 14.58
CA GLY A 8 -11.11 5.37 13.24
C GLY A 8 -10.24 4.13 13.27
N GLU A 9 -9.25 4.10 14.17
CA GLU A 9 -8.40 2.94 14.38
C GLU A 9 -9.17 1.73 14.91
N PHE A 10 -10.01 1.92 15.92
CA PHE A 10 -10.83 0.85 16.48
C PHE A 10 -11.75 0.25 15.40
N THR A 11 -12.37 1.10 14.58
CA THR A 11 -13.19 0.65 13.45
C THR A 11 -12.35 -0.09 12.41
N THR A 12 -11.12 0.38 12.13
CA THR A 12 -10.17 -0.32 11.23
C THR A 12 -9.88 -1.73 11.72
N LEU A 13 -9.60 -1.87 13.02
CA LEU A 13 -9.32 -3.16 13.65
C LEU A 13 -10.52 -4.10 13.57
N LEU A 14 -11.72 -3.60 13.90
CA LEU A 14 -12.96 -4.37 13.77
C LEU A 14 -13.24 -4.80 12.34
N PHE A 15 -13.05 -3.91 11.37
CA PHE A 15 -13.25 -4.19 9.96
C PHE A 15 -12.29 -5.28 9.45
N LEU A 16 -10.99 -5.17 9.75
CA LEU A 16 -10.00 -6.15 9.32
C LEU A 16 -10.16 -7.49 10.05
N PHE A 17 -10.59 -7.48 11.31
CA PHE A 17 -10.99 -8.71 12.00
C PHE A 17 -12.18 -9.38 11.31
N GLY A 18 -13.22 -8.61 10.94
CA GLY A 18 -14.36 -9.13 10.19
C GLY A 18 -13.98 -9.67 8.81
N ALA A 19 -13.15 -8.93 8.06
CA ALA A 19 -12.65 -9.36 6.75
C ALA A 19 -11.83 -10.65 6.84
N SER A 20 -10.96 -10.78 7.86
CA SER A 20 -10.19 -12.01 8.07
C SER A 20 -11.05 -13.19 8.49
N GLN A 21 -12.09 -12.98 9.30
CA GLN A 21 -13.05 -14.04 9.63
C GLN A 21 -13.81 -14.50 8.37
N ALA A 22 -14.20 -13.57 7.49
CA ALA A 22 -14.80 -13.91 6.21
C ALA A 22 -13.83 -14.69 5.31
N ALA A 23 -12.55 -14.33 5.28
CA ALA A 23 -11.50 -15.06 4.57
C ALA A 23 -11.36 -16.50 5.09
N LEU A 24 -11.39 -16.71 6.41
CA LEU A 24 -11.34 -18.03 7.03
C LEU A 24 -12.54 -18.90 6.70
N ILE A 25 -13.76 -18.33 6.77
CA ILE A 25 -15.00 -19.07 6.52
C ILE A 25 -15.12 -19.45 5.04
N THR A 26 -14.73 -18.55 4.14
CA THR A 26 -14.84 -18.76 2.69
C THR A 26 -13.66 -19.54 2.10
N GLY A 27 -12.53 -19.60 2.82
CA GLY A 27 -11.27 -20.15 2.30
C GLY A 27 -10.56 -19.23 1.30
N ILE A 28 -11.03 -18.00 1.11
CA ILE A 28 -10.49 -17.05 0.13
C ILE A 28 -9.52 -16.09 0.85
N SER A 29 -8.25 -16.45 0.92
CA SER A 29 -7.20 -15.67 1.61
C SER A 29 -7.04 -14.25 1.06
N VAL A 30 -7.29 -14.07 -0.24
CA VAL A 30 -7.18 -12.78 -0.93
C VAL A 30 -8.17 -11.69 -0.45
N ILE A 31 -9.17 -12.06 0.35
CA ILE A 31 -10.05 -11.09 1.02
C ILE A 31 -9.26 -10.13 1.91
N VAL A 32 -8.17 -10.57 2.54
CA VAL A 32 -7.29 -9.72 3.36
C VAL A 32 -6.00 -9.39 2.62
N PHE A 33 -6.13 -8.87 1.40
CA PHE A 33 -4.96 -8.37 0.68
C PHE A 33 -4.30 -7.21 1.45
N PRO A 34 -2.97 -7.07 1.39
CA PRO A 34 -2.23 -6.15 2.25
C PRO A 34 -2.73 -4.70 2.20
N GLU A 35 -3.04 -4.21 1.00
CA GLU A 35 -3.43 -2.84 0.74
C GLU A 35 -4.79 -2.51 1.37
N LEU A 36 -5.62 -3.51 1.70
CA LEU A 36 -6.84 -3.32 2.48
C LEU A 36 -6.54 -2.71 3.84
N GLY A 37 -5.45 -3.15 4.50
CA GLY A 37 -5.01 -2.58 5.78
C GLY A 37 -4.60 -1.11 5.65
N ALA A 38 -3.88 -0.77 4.57
CA ALA A 38 -3.50 0.61 4.29
C ALA A 38 -4.72 1.50 3.97
N ILE A 39 -5.65 1.02 3.15
CA ILE A 39 -6.85 1.79 2.78
C ILE A 39 -7.78 1.94 3.99
N ALA A 40 -8.02 0.88 4.76
CA ALA A 40 -8.89 0.92 5.93
C ALA A 40 -8.37 1.90 7.00
N TYR A 41 -7.10 1.75 7.40
CA TYR A 41 -6.45 2.69 8.31
C TYR A 41 -6.40 4.11 7.73
N GLY A 42 -6.08 4.21 6.43
CA GLY A 42 -5.99 5.46 5.67
C GLY A 42 -7.27 6.30 5.70
N VAL A 43 -8.40 5.64 5.50
CA VAL A 43 -9.71 6.26 5.29
C VAL A 43 -10.46 6.48 6.61
N LEU A 44 -10.40 5.51 7.54
CA LEU A 44 -11.14 5.59 8.80
C LEU A 44 -10.43 6.46 9.85
N SER A 45 -9.08 6.48 9.86
CA SER A 45 -8.31 7.35 10.76
C SER A 45 -8.27 8.80 10.28
N LYS A 46 -8.49 9.05 8.98
CA LYS A 46 -8.59 10.38 8.37
C LYS A 46 -9.81 10.47 7.43
N PRO A 47 -11.04 10.58 7.97
CA PRO A 47 -12.28 10.58 7.17
C PRO A 47 -12.44 11.82 6.27
N GLN A 48 -11.63 12.86 6.48
CA GLN A 48 -11.53 14.06 5.64
C GLN A 48 -10.32 14.03 4.68
N GLY A 49 -9.55 12.94 4.67
CA GLY A 49 -8.43 12.74 3.78
C GLY A 49 -8.85 12.63 2.30
N SER A 50 -7.86 12.75 1.41
CA SER A 50 -8.07 12.70 -0.04
C SER A 50 -8.76 11.41 -0.51
N TRP A 51 -8.40 10.28 0.09
CA TRP A 51 -8.99 8.98 -0.22
C TRP A 51 -10.46 8.91 0.22
N ALA A 52 -10.73 9.26 1.48
CA ALA A 52 -12.08 9.22 2.06
C ALA A 52 -13.08 10.16 1.34
N LYS A 53 -12.59 11.24 0.73
CA LYS A 53 -13.41 12.18 -0.07
C LYS A 53 -13.83 11.63 -1.43
N GLN A 54 -13.27 10.51 -1.88
CA GLN A 54 -13.51 9.91 -3.20
C GLN A 54 -14.03 8.46 -3.09
N PRO A 55 -15.23 8.23 -2.52
CA PRO A 55 -15.73 6.88 -2.21
C PRO A 55 -15.91 5.99 -3.46
N VAL A 56 -16.30 6.57 -4.59
CA VAL A 56 -16.44 5.82 -5.85
C VAL A 56 -15.07 5.36 -6.36
N LEU A 57 -14.07 6.26 -6.35
CA LEU A 57 -12.71 5.93 -6.81
C LEU A 57 -11.99 4.99 -5.83
N LEU A 58 -12.35 5.03 -4.53
CA LEU A 58 -11.87 4.07 -3.54
C LEU A 58 -12.19 2.63 -3.95
N VAL A 59 -13.40 2.37 -4.46
CA VAL A 59 -13.78 1.04 -4.96
C VAL A 59 -13.24 0.81 -6.37
N LEU A 60 -13.49 1.75 -7.29
CA LEU A 60 -13.28 1.55 -8.72
C LEU A 60 -11.80 1.39 -9.10
N THR A 61 -10.93 2.26 -8.59
CA THR A 61 -9.52 2.30 -9.03
C THR A 61 -8.77 1.02 -8.63
N PRO A 62 -8.80 0.55 -7.36
CA PRO A 62 -8.14 -0.68 -6.98
C PRO A 62 -8.77 -1.92 -7.63
N THR A 63 -10.09 -1.93 -7.85
CA THR A 63 -10.78 -3.05 -8.51
C THR A 63 -10.35 -3.21 -9.96
N LEU A 64 -10.27 -2.10 -10.71
CA LEU A 64 -9.79 -2.14 -12.11
C LEU A 64 -8.31 -2.52 -12.18
N ALA A 65 -7.47 -2.00 -11.29
CA ALA A 65 -6.07 -2.39 -11.22
C ALA A 65 -5.92 -3.88 -10.89
N ALA A 66 -6.65 -4.39 -9.90
CA ALA A 66 -6.70 -5.79 -9.52
C ALA A 66 -7.12 -6.70 -10.69
N LEU A 67 -8.13 -6.29 -11.45
CA LEU A 67 -8.59 -7.02 -12.63
C LEU A 67 -7.49 -7.11 -13.70
N ILE A 68 -6.80 -6.01 -13.97
CA ILE A 68 -5.67 -5.97 -14.90
C ILE A 68 -4.56 -6.90 -14.44
N GLY A 69 -4.21 -6.86 -13.15
CA GLY A 69 -3.20 -7.73 -12.54
C GLY A 69 -3.51 -9.21 -12.74
N VAL A 70 -4.74 -9.64 -12.44
CA VAL A 70 -5.18 -11.03 -12.62
C VAL A 70 -5.17 -11.43 -14.09
N ILE A 71 -5.60 -10.57 -15.01
CA ILE A 71 -5.55 -10.86 -16.45
C ILE A 71 -4.11 -11.09 -16.89
N ILE A 72 -3.18 -10.21 -16.49
CA ILE A 72 -1.76 -10.34 -16.83
C ILE A 72 -1.19 -11.65 -16.27
N GLU A 73 -1.43 -11.95 -15.00
CA GLU A 73 -0.91 -13.16 -14.37
C GLU A 73 -1.48 -14.42 -15.04
N ARG A 74 -2.79 -14.45 -15.31
CA ARG A 74 -3.46 -15.59 -15.94
C ARG A 74 -2.93 -15.90 -17.35
N TYR A 75 -2.55 -14.89 -18.14
CA TYR A 75 -2.12 -15.10 -19.53
C TYR A 75 -0.62 -15.17 -19.74
N TRP A 76 0.19 -14.49 -18.91
CA TRP A 76 1.64 -14.44 -19.07
C TRP A 76 2.44 -14.96 -17.89
N GLY A 77 1.80 -15.13 -16.73
CA GLY A 77 2.47 -15.50 -15.49
C GLY A 77 3.48 -14.47 -15.01
N TYR A 78 4.19 -14.81 -13.95
CA TYR A 78 5.26 -13.97 -13.41
C TYR A 78 6.42 -13.82 -14.40
N SER A 79 6.63 -12.60 -14.90
CA SER A 79 7.79 -12.20 -15.71
C SER A 79 8.12 -10.72 -15.49
N PRO A 80 9.36 -10.25 -15.78
CA PRO A 80 9.68 -8.82 -15.73
C PRO A 80 8.72 -7.95 -16.57
N LEU A 81 8.31 -8.45 -17.74
CA LEU A 81 7.32 -7.78 -18.59
C LEU A 81 5.95 -7.70 -17.91
N SER A 82 5.49 -8.78 -17.27
CA SER A 82 4.23 -8.82 -16.52
C SER A 82 4.23 -7.80 -15.37
N VAL A 83 5.34 -7.73 -14.60
CA VAL A 83 5.51 -6.76 -13.51
C VAL A 83 5.42 -5.33 -14.05
N SER A 84 6.21 -5.03 -15.08
CA SER A 84 6.26 -3.69 -15.68
C SER A 84 4.91 -3.28 -16.27
N LEU A 85 4.24 -4.17 -17.01
CA LEU A 85 2.96 -3.86 -17.62
C LEU A 85 1.86 -3.70 -16.57
N SER A 86 1.85 -4.52 -15.53
CA SER A 86 0.87 -4.44 -14.46
C SER A 86 0.94 -3.10 -13.72
N ILE A 87 2.15 -2.67 -13.34
CA ILE A 87 2.37 -1.37 -12.69
C ILE A 87 2.02 -0.22 -13.65
N ALA A 88 2.43 -0.31 -14.92
CA ALA A 88 2.17 0.73 -15.92
C ALA A 88 0.67 0.89 -16.21
N LEU A 89 -0.07 -0.20 -16.37
CA LEU A 89 -1.51 -0.17 -16.61
C LEU A 89 -2.30 0.23 -15.36
N ALA A 90 -1.89 -0.19 -14.17
CA ALA A 90 -2.47 0.32 -12.92
C ALA A 90 -2.26 1.83 -12.78
N LEU A 91 -1.08 2.34 -13.14
CA LEU A 91 -0.80 3.77 -13.19
C LEU A 91 -1.67 4.49 -14.24
N LEU A 92 -1.84 3.88 -15.41
CA LEU A 92 -2.72 4.41 -16.45
C LEU A 92 -4.17 4.53 -15.94
N VAL A 93 -4.69 3.53 -15.21
CA VAL A 93 -6.01 3.61 -14.57
C VAL A 93 -6.07 4.78 -13.59
N ILE A 94 -5.05 4.96 -12.74
CA ILE A 94 -4.98 6.08 -11.79
C ILE A 94 -5.01 7.44 -12.53
N VAL A 95 -4.24 7.58 -13.61
CA VAL A 95 -4.17 8.82 -14.40
C VAL A 95 -5.48 9.10 -15.14
N LEU A 96 -6.04 8.10 -15.83
CA LEU A 96 -7.28 8.23 -16.61
C LEU A 96 -8.47 8.58 -15.71
N LEU A 97 -8.57 7.95 -14.54
CA LEU A 97 -9.62 8.22 -13.57
C LEU A 97 -9.35 9.45 -12.69
N ARG A 98 -8.19 10.11 -12.86
CA ARG A 98 -7.75 11.21 -12.00
C ARG A 98 -7.88 10.84 -10.51
N SER A 99 -7.39 9.65 -10.17
CA SER A 99 -7.63 9.04 -8.87
C SER A 99 -6.52 9.37 -7.85
N PRO A 100 -6.85 9.78 -6.61
CA PRO A 100 -5.85 9.94 -5.55
C PRO A 100 -5.47 8.61 -4.89
N ILE A 101 -6.07 7.47 -5.31
CA ILE A 101 -5.94 6.17 -4.66
C ILE A 101 -4.70 5.43 -5.22
N VAL A 102 -3.52 5.92 -4.85
CA VAL A 102 -2.24 5.32 -5.25
C VAL A 102 -2.07 3.85 -4.81
N PRO A 103 -2.64 3.38 -3.67
CA PRO A 103 -2.62 1.95 -3.33
C PRO A 103 -3.14 1.01 -4.42
N ALA A 104 -3.89 1.51 -5.41
CA ALA A 104 -4.27 0.74 -6.59
C ALA A 104 -3.07 0.20 -7.40
N LEU A 105 -1.90 0.85 -7.38
CA LEU A 105 -0.67 0.32 -8.00
C LEU A 105 -0.32 -1.06 -7.42
N ALA A 106 -0.35 -1.16 -6.10
CA ALA A 106 -0.05 -2.39 -5.40
C ALA A 106 -1.17 -3.42 -5.57
N ALA A 107 -2.44 -3.01 -5.55
CA ALA A 107 -3.56 -3.91 -5.84
C ALA A 107 -3.47 -4.54 -7.24
N GLY A 108 -3.01 -3.79 -8.25
CA GLY A 108 -2.79 -4.35 -9.59
C GLY A 108 -1.55 -5.24 -9.67
N TYR A 109 -0.48 -4.91 -8.97
CA TYR A 109 0.76 -5.70 -8.99
C TYR A 109 0.70 -6.97 -8.14
N LEU A 110 -0.11 -6.99 -7.08
CA LEU A 110 -0.19 -8.10 -6.12
C LEU A 110 -0.51 -9.46 -6.78
N PRO A 111 -1.46 -9.57 -7.72
CA PRO A 111 -1.71 -10.85 -8.40
C PRO A 111 -0.50 -11.42 -9.11
N VAL A 112 0.27 -10.57 -9.80
CA VAL A 112 1.45 -10.99 -10.56
C VAL A 112 2.53 -11.55 -9.64
N ILE A 113 2.83 -10.86 -8.53
CA ILE A 113 3.86 -11.33 -7.59
C ILE A 113 3.45 -12.61 -6.85
N LEU A 114 2.15 -12.74 -6.52
CA LEU A 114 1.61 -13.90 -5.81
C LEU A 114 1.34 -15.11 -6.72
N GLY A 115 1.27 -14.91 -8.04
CA GLY A 115 0.80 -15.95 -8.95
C GLY A 115 -0.71 -16.19 -8.85
N GLU A 116 -1.48 -15.16 -8.49
CA GLU A 116 -2.93 -15.25 -8.34
C GLU A 116 -3.61 -15.01 -9.69
N ASP A 117 -4.15 -16.09 -10.26
CA ASP A 117 -4.83 -16.06 -11.55
C ASP A 117 -6.35 -16.00 -11.42
N SER A 118 -6.94 -16.03 -10.22
CA SER A 118 -8.39 -16.12 -10.03
C SER A 118 -9.09 -14.76 -10.09
N PHE A 119 -10.21 -14.69 -10.82
CA PHE A 119 -11.12 -13.55 -10.76
C PHE A 119 -11.77 -13.34 -9.39
N ALA A 120 -11.60 -14.29 -8.46
CA ALA A 120 -11.97 -14.08 -7.06
C ALA A 120 -11.22 -12.87 -6.44
N TYR A 121 -9.99 -12.59 -6.87
CA TYR A 121 -9.20 -11.46 -6.35
C TYR A 121 -9.86 -10.09 -6.60
N PRO A 122 -10.14 -9.65 -7.85
CA PRO A 122 -10.78 -8.35 -8.09
C PRO A 122 -12.20 -8.28 -7.51
N ILE A 123 -12.93 -9.41 -7.43
CA ILE A 123 -14.23 -9.45 -6.75
C ILE A 123 -14.06 -9.20 -5.25
N ALA A 124 -13.08 -9.86 -4.61
CA ALA A 124 -12.77 -9.66 -3.19
C ALA A 124 -12.35 -8.21 -2.90
N VAL A 125 -11.50 -7.61 -3.73
CA VAL A 125 -11.11 -6.19 -3.65
C VAL A 125 -12.35 -5.29 -3.75
N CYS A 126 -13.22 -5.53 -4.74
CA CYS A 126 -14.44 -4.74 -4.94
C CYS A 126 -15.38 -4.84 -3.73
N VAL A 127 -15.67 -6.05 -3.26
CA VAL A 127 -16.62 -6.30 -2.15
C VAL A 127 -16.08 -5.74 -0.83
N THR A 128 -14.82 -6.02 -0.50
CA THR A 128 -14.22 -5.58 0.78
C THR A 128 -14.09 -4.06 0.84
N ILE A 129 -13.64 -3.40 -0.23
CA ILE A 129 -13.56 -1.95 -0.25
C ILE A 129 -14.97 -1.32 -0.29
N SER A 130 -15.95 -1.91 -0.98
CA SER A 130 -17.34 -1.44 -0.95
C SER A 130 -17.91 -1.47 0.46
N LEU A 131 -17.64 -2.54 1.21
CA LEU A 131 -18.03 -2.64 2.62
C LEU A 131 -17.33 -1.59 3.48
N LEU A 132 -16.03 -1.36 3.28
CA LEU A 132 -15.29 -0.29 3.95
C LEU A 132 -15.89 1.09 3.66
N VAL A 133 -16.26 1.35 2.41
CA VAL A 133 -16.88 2.62 1.98
C VAL A 133 -18.26 2.78 2.61
N LEU A 134 -19.05 1.70 2.71
CA LEU A 134 -20.33 1.73 3.43
C LEU A 134 -20.14 2.11 4.90
N ILE A 135 -19.17 1.48 5.58
CA ILE A 135 -18.81 1.81 6.97
C ILE A 135 -18.40 3.28 7.08
N LEU A 136 -17.55 3.77 6.17
CA LEU A 136 -17.14 5.17 6.14
C LEU A 136 -18.33 6.12 6.01
N ILE A 137 -19.28 5.83 5.10
CA ILE A 137 -20.46 6.68 4.86
C ILE A 137 -21.36 6.70 6.09
N VAL A 138 -21.59 5.54 6.73
CA VAL A 138 -22.38 5.42 7.96
C VAL A 138 -21.72 6.16 9.12
N LEU A 139 -20.39 6.09 9.23
CA LEU A 139 -19.66 6.75 10.31
C LEU A 139 -19.43 8.26 10.04
N ARG A 140 -19.51 8.71 8.78
CA ARG A 140 -19.28 10.10 8.36
C ARG A 140 -19.99 11.15 9.23
N PRO A 141 -21.28 11.00 9.59
CA PRO A 141 -21.98 11.97 10.44
C PRO A 141 -21.49 12.00 11.89
N PHE A 142 -20.95 10.88 12.39
CA PHE A 142 -20.41 10.79 13.76
C PHE A 142 -19.02 11.43 13.86
N TYR A 143 -18.34 11.62 12.73
CA TYR A 143 -17.14 12.42 12.67
C TYR A 143 -17.53 13.91 12.70
N LYS A 144 -17.24 14.60 13.81
CA LYS A 144 -17.50 16.05 13.93
C LYS A 144 -16.83 16.80 12.76
N PRO A 145 -17.53 17.72 12.08
CA PRO A 145 -16.91 18.60 11.11
C PRO A 145 -15.97 19.55 11.85
N GLN A 146 -14.69 19.22 11.92
CA GLN A 146 -13.70 20.18 12.38
C GLN A 146 -13.47 21.18 11.24
N LEU A 147 -13.99 22.38 11.45
CA LEU A 147 -13.59 23.60 10.77
C LEU A 147 -12.11 23.89 11.06
N MET A 148 -11.39 24.26 9.99
CA MET A 148 -10.14 25.03 9.91
C MET A 148 -8.79 24.31 10.08
N ASP A 149 -7.94 24.60 9.09
CA ASP A 149 -6.47 24.54 9.05
C ASP A 149 -5.73 23.22 8.80
N LEU A 150 -6.32 22.30 8.01
CA LEU A 150 -5.47 21.50 7.12
C LEU A 150 -5.46 22.21 5.77
N PRO A 151 -4.29 22.46 5.14
CA PRO A 151 -4.27 23.03 3.80
C PRO A 151 -5.24 22.22 2.94
N HIS A 152 -6.24 22.91 2.38
CA HIS A 152 -7.16 22.34 1.42
C HIS A 152 -6.32 21.96 0.21
N GLN A 153 -5.71 20.77 0.25
CA GLN A 153 -5.05 20.21 -0.91
C GLN A 153 -6.15 19.96 -1.93
N SER A 154 -6.12 20.76 -2.98
CA SER A 154 -7.03 20.57 -4.09
C SER A 154 -6.77 19.19 -4.69
N VAL A 155 -7.83 18.56 -5.20
CA VAL A 155 -7.69 17.29 -5.93
C VAL A 155 -6.68 17.45 -7.07
N GLU A 156 -6.65 18.61 -7.71
CA GLU A 156 -5.70 18.95 -8.78
C GLU A 156 -4.23 18.90 -8.32
N GLU A 157 -3.94 19.41 -7.13
CA GLU A 157 -2.58 19.40 -6.57
C GLU A 157 -2.12 17.97 -6.21
N LEU A 158 -3.03 17.13 -5.73
CA LEU A 158 -2.78 15.72 -5.45
C LEU A 158 -2.55 14.89 -6.72
N LEU A 159 -3.05 15.36 -7.86
CA LEU A 159 -2.94 14.70 -9.15
C LEU A 159 -1.74 15.17 -9.97
N LYS A 160 -1.06 16.24 -9.53
CA LYS A 160 0.15 16.71 -10.20
C LYS A 160 1.25 15.65 -10.09
N ILE A 161 1.76 15.22 -11.24
CA ILE A 161 2.84 14.24 -11.35
C ILE A 161 4.10 14.99 -11.79
N ASP A 162 5.19 14.85 -11.03
CA ASP A 162 6.50 15.24 -11.51
C ASP A 162 6.96 14.25 -12.58
N HIS A 163 7.11 14.72 -13.83
CA HIS A 163 7.54 13.89 -14.96
C HIS A 163 8.97 13.35 -14.78
N VAL A 164 9.85 14.12 -14.13
CA VAL A 164 11.23 13.66 -13.84
C VAL A 164 11.18 12.58 -12.76
N GLY A 165 10.40 12.80 -11.71
CA GLY A 165 10.08 11.80 -10.70
C GLY A 165 9.46 10.52 -11.28
N LEU A 166 8.57 10.65 -12.28
CA LEU A 166 7.94 9.50 -12.93
C LEU A 166 8.96 8.69 -13.74
N LEU A 167 9.84 9.37 -14.49
CA LEU A 167 10.93 8.70 -15.19
C LEU A 167 11.87 7.99 -14.21
N SER A 168 12.19 8.64 -13.09
CA SER A 168 12.98 8.04 -12.00
C SER A 168 12.29 6.81 -11.42
N PHE A 169 10.98 6.85 -11.18
CA PHE A 169 10.20 5.70 -10.72
C PHE A 169 10.26 4.53 -11.71
N ILE A 170 10.13 4.79 -13.02
CA ILE A 170 10.26 3.75 -14.06
C ILE A 170 11.66 3.12 -14.02
N VAL A 171 12.71 3.94 -13.96
CA VAL A 171 14.10 3.46 -13.84
C VAL A 171 14.30 2.63 -12.58
N PHE A 172 13.75 3.06 -11.44
CA PHE A 172 13.79 2.32 -10.19
C PHE A 172 13.11 0.95 -10.32
N VAL A 173 11.91 0.89 -10.90
CA VAL A 173 11.19 -0.38 -11.10
C VAL A 173 11.96 -1.32 -12.02
N LEU A 174 12.60 -0.83 -13.08
CA LEU A 174 13.45 -1.64 -13.95
C LEU A 174 14.72 -2.14 -13.22
N LEU A 175 15.38 -1.28 -12.45
CA LEU A 175 16.54 -1.65 -11.64
C LEU A 175 16.18 -2.77 -10.66
N MET A 176 15.04 -2.65 -9.99
CA MET A 176 14.57 -3.64 -9.02
C MET A 176 14.28 -4.99 -9.69
N GLN A 177 13.74 -5.01 -10.90
CA GLN A 177 13.54 -6.25 -11.65
C GLN A 177 14.85 -6.94 -12.01
N VAL A 178 15.90 -6.18 -12.33
CA VAL A 178 17.25 -6.73 -12.53
C VAL A 178 17.74 -7.41 -11.24
N MET A 179 17.56 -6.76 -10.09
CA MET A 179 17.94 -7.33 -8.80
C MET A 179 17.15 -8.61 -8.47
N VAL A 180 15.84 -8.62 -8.78
CA VAL A 180 14.99 -9.81 -8.60
C VAL A 180 15.44 -10.94 -9.51
N TYR A 181 15.79 -10.67 -10.77
CA TYR A 181 16.28 -11.68 -11.71
C TYR A 181 17.55 -12.37 -11.22
N PHE A 182 18.52 -11.61 -10.69
CA PHE A 182 19.78 -12.18 -10.19
C PHE A 182 19.66 -12.89 -8.84
N SER A 183 18.81 -12.39 -7.95
CA SER A 183 18.66 -12.95 -6.60
C SER A 183 17.62 -14.07 -6.50
N GLY A 184 16.66 -14.12 -7.43
CA GLY A 184 15.48 -14.98 -7.34
C GLY A 184 14.43 -14.51 -6.31
N LEU A 185 14.69 -13.42 -5.59
CA LEU A 185 13.86 -12.94 -4.49
C LEU A 185 12.77 -11.98 -4.99
N LYS A 186 11.58 -12.51 -5.30
CA LYS A 186 10.44 -11.73 -5.85
C LYS A 186 10.06 -10.52 -4.98
N PHE A 187 10.09 -10.67 -3.66
CA PHE A 187 9.67 -9.62 -2.71
C PHE A 187 10.72 -8.52 -2.47
N ILE A 188 11.83 -8.49 -3.23
CA ILE A 188 12.69 -7.30 -3.27
C ILE A 188 11.87 -6.10 -3.75
N LEU A 189 11.05 -6.29 -4.79
CA LEU A 189 10.03 -5.31 -5.20
C LEU A 189 8.68 -5.75 -4.66
N PHE A 190 8.45 -5.59 -3.35
CA PHE A 190 7.16 -5.89 -2.74
C PHE A 190 6.10 -4.81 -3.09
N PRO A 191 4.80 -5.14 -3.16
CA PRO A 191 3.79 -4.19 -3.66
C PRO A 191 3.69 -2.88 -2.87
N PRO A 192 3.72 -2.87 -1.52
CA PRO A 192 3.80 -1.61 -0.78
C PRO A 192 5.00 -0.72 -1.15
N LEU A 193 6.14 -1.29 -1.55
CA LEU A 193 7.31 -0.52 -1.99
C LEU A 193 7.03 0.23 -3.30
N VAL A 194 6.24 -0.36 -4.21
CA VAL A 194 5.83 0.29 -5.47
C VAL A 194 5.05 1.57 -5.16
N VAL A 195 4.11 1.50 -4.20
CA VAL A 195 3.32 2.66 -3.78
C VAL A 195 4.21 3.72 -3.13
N VAL A 196 5.02 3.32 -2.16
CA VAL A 196 5.89 4.25 -1.42
C VAL A 196 6.92 4.91 -2.33
N SER A 197 7.55 4.16 -3.23
CA SER A 197 8.52 4.69 -4.17
C SER A 197 7.88 5.64 -5.20
N TYR A 198 6.71 5.28 -5.74
CA TYR A 198 5.96 6.18 -6.62
C TYR A 198 5.62 7.49 -5.91
N GLU A 199 5.06 7.44 -4.70
CA GLU A 199 4.67 8.63 -3.96
C GLU A 199 5.87 9.54 -3.64
N ILE A 200 6.97 8.98 -3.13
CA ILE A 200 8.18 9.75 -2.78
C ILE A 200 8.85 10.37 -4.03
N LEU A 201 8.93 9.64 -5.14
CA LEU A 201 9.60 10.12 -6.34
C LEU A 201 8.74 11.11 -7.13
N THR A 202 7.44 10.87 -7.26
CA THR A 202 6.55 11.68 -8.13
C THR A 202 5.81 12.79 -7.40
N LYS A 203 5.64 12.69 -6.07
CA LYS A 203 4.89 13.65 -5.23
C LYS A 203 5.66 14.05 -3.97
N PRO A 204 6.93 14.48 -4.07
CA PRO A 204 7.79 14.67 -2.90
C PRO A 204 7.33 15.81 -1.97
N ALA A 205 6.63 16.82 -2.48
CA ALA A 205 6.12 17.94 -1.68
C ALA A 205 4.97 17.51 -0.74
N HIS A 206 4.25 16.46 -1.11
CA HIS A 206 3.04 16.00 -0.43
C HIS A 206 3.25 14.70 0.36
N CYS A 207 4.46 14.13 0.30
CA CYS A 207 4.83 12.90 1.00
C CYS A 207 5.56 13.22 2.31
N PRO A 208 4.89 13.09 3.48
CA PRO A 208 5.52 13.36 4.77
C PRO A 208 6.72 12.44 5.05
N TRP A 209 6.75 11.24 4.45
CA TRP A 209 7.79 10.23 4.67
C TRP A 209 9.05 10.44 3.82
N ALA A 210 9.02 11.29 2.79
CA ALA A 210 10.18 11.55 1.95
C ALA A 210 11.36 12.15 2.74
N LYS A 211 11.08 12.77 3.89
CA LYS A 211 12.07 13.34 4.81
C LYS A 211 12.52 12.38 5.91
N GLN A 212 11.89 11.21 6.04
CA GLN A 212 12.04 10.27 7.15
C GLN A 212 12.43 8.86 6.67
N LEU A 213 13.31 8.78 5.66
CA LEU A 213 13.69 7.52 5.00
C LEU A 213 14.27 6.46 5.94
N ILE A 214 15.06 6.88 6.93
CA ILE A 214 15.62 5.95 7.93
C ILE A 214 14.50 5.39 8.82
N GLN A 215 13.52 6.22 9.21
CA GLN A 215 12.38 5.73 9.98
C GLN A 215 11.49 4.81 9.14
N LEU A 216 11.34 5.10 7.84
CA LEU A 216 10.65 4.22 6.89
C LEU A 216 11.32 2.84 6.79
N LEU A 217 12.67 2.77 6.77
CA LEU A 217 13.41 1.51 6.83
C LEU A 217 13.06 0.71 8.09
N PHE A 218 13.26 1.30 9.27
CA PHE A 218 13.00 0.62 10.54
C PHE A 218 11.53 0.20 10.69
N LEU A 219 10.60 1.06 10.27
CA LEU A 219 9.18 0.77 10.33
C LEU A 219 8.80 -0.37 9.38
N THR A 220 9.35 -0.39 8.17
CA THR A 220 9.13 -1.48 7.21
C THR A 220 9.59 -2.81 7.81
N LEU A 221 10.83 -2.86 8.33
CA LEU A 221 11.40 -4.07 8.93
C LEU A 221 10.62 -4.52 10.16
N ALA A 222 10.26 -3.59 11.04
CA ALA A 222 9.46 -3.87 12.23
C ALA A 222 8.09 -4.44 11.84
N MET A 223 7.41 -3.85 10.86
CA MET A 223 6.09 -4.31 10.42
C MET A 223 6.12 -5.71 9.80
N VAL A 224 7.07 -5.99 8.91
CA VAL A 224 7.21 -7.36 8.35
C VAL A 224 7.52 -8.36 9.46
N ALA A 225 8.42 -8.02 10.39
CA ALA A 225 8.77 -8.89 11.51
C ALA A 225 7.57 -9.16 12.43
N VAL A 226 6.79 -8.14 12.76
CA VAL A 226 5.56 -8.27 13.56
C VAL A 226 4.56 -9.18 12.86
N GLY A 227 4.37 -9.02 11.54
CA GLY A 227 3.49 -9.90 10.76
C GLY A 227 3.96 -11.35 10.77
N LEU A 228 5.26 -11.59 10.55
CA LEU A 228 5.86 -12.94 10.58
C LEU A 228 5.75 -13.59 11.96
N VAL A 229 6.05 -12.85 13.03
CA VAL A 229 5.97 -13.37 14.41
C VAL A 229 4.52 -13.67 14.78
N SER A 230 3.58 -12.79 14.43
CA SER A 230 2.15 -13.00 14.69
C SER A 230 1.64 -14.23 13.94
N LEU A 231 2.02 -14.38 12.68
CA LEU A 231 1.68 -15.54 11.86
C LEU A 231 2.29 -16.83 12.43
N HIS A 232 3.52 -16.78 12.94
CA HIS A 232 4.19 -17.95 13.53
C HIS A 232 3.55 -18.39 14.85
N ILE A 233 3.15 -17.45 15.71
CA ILE A 233 2.59 -17.74 17.04
C ILE A 233 1.11 -18.15 16.93
N LEU A 234 0.33 -17.43 16.13
CA LEU A 234 -1.13 -17.53 16.10
C LEU A 234 -1.68 -18.21 14.84
N GLY A 235 -0.82 -18.60 13.89
CA GLY A 235 -1.22 -19.15 12.60
C GLY A 235 -1.90 -18.12 11.70
N ASN A 236 -2.43 -18.59 10.56
CA ASN A 236 -3.17 -17.75 9.62
C ASN A 236 -4.62 -17.53 10.09
N HIS A 237 -4.79 -17.05 11.32
CA HIS A 237 -6.09 -16.80 11.94
C HIS A 237 -6.31 -15.31 12.20
N SER A 238 -7.58 -14.88 12.32
CA SER A 238 -7.95 -13.48 12.58
C SER A 238 -7.26 -12.81 13.76
N PRO A 239 -6.97 -13.50 14.90
CA PRO A 239 -6.18 -12.91 15.98
C PRO A 239 -4.78 -12.48 15.56
N ALA A 240 -4.13 -13.16 14.61
CA ALA A 240 -2.80 -12.82 14.13
C ALA A 240 -2.78 -11.51 13.33
N ILE A 241 -3.77 -11.33 12.46
CA ILE A 241 -3.99 -10.09 11.70
C ILE A 241 -4.32 -8.95 12.65
N LEU A 242 -5.19 -9.20 13.64
CA LEU A 242 -5.55 -8.19 14.64
C LEU A 242 -4.33 -7.76 15.46
N LEU A 243 -3.53 -8.71 15.97
CA LEU A 243 -2.30 -8.43 16.69
C LEU A 243 -1.33 -7.59 15.85
N THR A 244 -1.12 -7.99 14.60
CA THR A 244 -0.25 -7.26 13.67
C THR A 244 -0.69 -5.82 13.48
N MET A 245 -2.00 -5.60 13.27
CA MET A 245 -2.56 -4.27 13.07
C MET A 245 -2.51 -3.43 14.34
N VAL A 246 -2.84 -3.98 15.50
CA VAL A 246 -2.73 -3.28 16.80
C VAL A 246 -1.29 -2.84 17.04
N THR A 247 -0.33 -3.77 16.92
CA THR A 247 1.08 -3.48 17.12
C THR A 247 1.57 -2.45 16.11
N GLY A 248 1.17 -2.54 14.85
CA GLY A 248 1.53 -1.56 13.83
C GLY A 248 1.03 -0.15 14.14
N ILE A 249 -0.25 -0.03 14.54
CA ILE A 249 -0.83 1.25 14.94
C ILE A 249 -0.07 1.83 16.15
N VAL A 250 0.26 0.99 17.14
CA VAL A 250 1.05 1.40 18.32
C VAL A 250 2.44 1.88 17.91
N ILE A 251 3.15 1.15 17.04
CA ILE A 251 4.48 1.56 16.55
C ILE A 251 4.40 2.89 15.80
N CYS A 252 3.43 3.05 14.90
CA CYS A 252 3.20 4.30 14.17
C CYS A 252 2.98 5.48 15.13
N ARG A 253 2.24 5.27 16.23
CA ARG A 253 2.01 6.28 17.27
C ARG A 253 3.29 6.60 18.05
N MET A 254 4.07 5.60 18.44
CA MET A 254 5.33 5.80 19.16
C MET A 254 6.34 6.63 18.33
N VAL A 255 6.36 6.43 17.01
CA VAL A 255 7.25 7.15 16.09
C VAL A 255 6.62 8.46 15.58
N ASN A 256 5.39 8.80 16.01
CA ASN A 256 4.61 9.95 15.54
C ASN A 256 4.51 10.02 14.00
N MET A 257 4.42 8.87 13.34
CA MET A 257 4.38 8.72 11.89
C MET A 257 3.06 8.10 11.43
N TYR A 258 2.29 8.85 10.65
CA TYR A 258 1.12 8.32 9.95
C TYR A 258 1.54 7.71 8.61
N LEU A 259 1.75 6.40 8.53
CA LEU A 259 2.15 5.69 7.31
C LEU A 259 1.16 4.54 7.02
N PRO A 260 0.08 4.77 6.24
CA PRO A 260 -0.82 3.70 5.84
C PRO A 260 -0.13 2.51 5.14
N PRO A 261 0.87 2.69 4.26
CA PRO A 261 1.64 1.58 3.71
C PRO A 261 2.28 0.65 4.75
N ALA A 262 2.56 1.11 5.98
CA ALA A 262 3.08 0.27 7.05
C ALA A 262 2.12 -0.87 7.41
N MET A 263 0.80 -0.58 7.37
CA MET A 263 -0.22 -1.58 7.65
C MET A 263 -0.23 -2.66 6.56
N ALA A 264 -0.08 -2.27 5.30
CA ALA A 264 0.05 -3.22 4.20
C ALA A 264 1.33 -4.07 4.35
N ILE A 265 2.47 -3.45 4.68
CA ILE A 265 3.71 -4.17 4.93
C ILE A 265 3.55 -5.21 6.05
N GLY A 266 2.82 -4.86 7.13
CA GLY A 266 2.52 -5.79 8.22
C GLY A 266 1.64 -6.97 7.80
N LEU A 267 0.70 -6.74 6.88
CA LEU A 267 -0.19 -7.78 6.37
C LEU A 267 0.43 -8.65 5.27
N LEU A 268 1.55 -8.22 4.67
CA LEU A 268 2.23 -8.95 3.59
C LEU A 268 2.56 -10.42 3.92
N PRO A 269 3.04 -10.78 5.13
CA PRO A 269 3.29 -12.18 5.49
C PRO A 269 2.06 -13.08 5.44
N PHE A 270 0.84 -12.57 5.58
CA PHE A 270 -0.38 -13.39 5.57
C PHE A 270 -0.81 -13.83 4.17
N VAL A 271 -0.28 -13.19 3.13
CA VAL A 271 -0.57 -13.51 1.73
C VAL A 271 0.64 -14.06 0.96
N ALA A 272 1.85 -13.90 1.50
CA ALA A 272 3.07 -14.36 0.85
C ALA A 272 3.10 -15.92 0.80
N PRO A 273 3.50 -16.53 -0.34
CA PRO A 273 3.55 -18.00 -0.46
C PRO A 273 4.53 -18.66 0.52
N HIS A 274 5.65 -17.97 0.79
CA HIS A 274 6.68 -18.40 1.73
C HIS A 274 6.93 -17.29 2.75
N PRO A 275 6.13 -17.25 3.84
CA PRO A 275 6.25 -16.21 4.86
C PRO A 275 7.35 -16.59 5.86
N ASP A 276 8.60 -16.55 5.41
CA ASP A 276 9.77 -16.93 6.18
C ASP A 276 10.78 -15.77 6.31
N SER A 277 12.00 -16.08 6.74
CA SER A 277 13.08 -15.10 6.83
C SER A 277 13.48 -14.53 5.47
N GLN A 278 13.22 -15.22 4.35
CA GLN A 278 13.48 -14.69 3.02
C GLN A 278 12.58 -13.50 2.71
N LEU A 279 11.33 -13.49 3.19
CA LEU A 279 10.45 -12.32 3.05
C LEU A 279 11.04 -11.10 3.78
N LEU A 280 11.53 -11.29 5.00
CA LEU A 280 12.18 -10.23 5.77
C LEU A 280 13.47 -9.74 5.10
N ILE A 281 14.31 -10.65 4.59
CA ILE A 281 15.54 -10.30 3.88
C ILE A 281 15.23 -9.57 2.58
N SER A 282 14.26 -10.05 1.80
CA SER A 282 13.86 -9.45 0.52
C SER A 282 13.33 -8.03 0.73
N THR A 283 12.45 -7.84 1.70
CA THR A 283 11.90 -6.52 2.03
C THR A 283 13.00 -5.59 2.54
N ALA A 284 13.94 -6.07 3.36
CA ALA A 284 15.09 -5.31 3.84
C ALA A 284 16.01 -4.84 2.70
N ILE A 285 16.35 -5.73 1.78
CA ILE A 285 17.14 -5.42 0.58
C ILE A 285 16.40 -4.38 -0.25
N GLY A 286 15.12 -4.60 -0.52
CA GLY A 286 14.33 -3.74 -1.40
C GLY A 286 14.20 -2.31 -0.90
N ILE A 287 13.84 -2.13 0.38
CA ILE A 287 13.75 -0.79 0.97
C ILE A 287 15.12 -0.12 1.09
N SER A 288 16.20 -0.88 1.36
CA SER A 288 17.56 -0.33 1.43
C SER A 288 18.03 0.17 0.06
N ILE A 289 17.78 -0.60 -1.00
CA ILE A 289 18.08 -0.19 -2.38
C ILE A 289 17.27 1.07 -2.74
N PHE A 290 15.99 1.11 -2.39
CA PHE A 290 15.17 2.29 -2.65
C PHE A 290 15.71 3.55 -1.95
N ILE A 291 16.11 3.44 -0.69
CA ILE A 291 16.68 4.57 0.06
C ILE A 291 18.00 5.04 -0.58
N ALA A 292 18.90 4.11 -0.92
CA ALA A 292 20.15 4.44 -1.61
C ALA A 292 19.88 5.10 -2.97
N TYR A 293 18.94 4.57 -3.74
CA TYR A 293 18.50 5.12 -5.03
C TYR A 293 17.94 6.54 -4.85
N TYR A 294 17.10 6.77 -3.86
CA TYR A 294 16.51 8.09 -3.60
C TYR A 294 17.58 9.12 -3.20
N PHE A 295 18.56 8.75 -2.38
CA PHE A 295 19.68 9.65 -2.06
C PHE A 295 20.48 10.03 -3.31
N LEU A 296 20.73 9.07 -4.19
CA LEU A 296 21.39 9.30 -5.48
C LEU A 296 20.57 10.25 -6.37
N TYR A 297 19.27 9.97 -6.52
CA TYR A 297 18.34 10.80 -7.27
C TYR A 297 18.31 12.24 -6.76
N ASN A 298 18.21 12.42 -5.44
CA ASN A 298 18.14 13.74 -4.83
C ASN A 298 19.47 14.52 -4.96
N HIS A 299 20.61 13.82 -4.89
CA HIS A 299 21.93 14.43 -5.06
C HIS A 299 22.18 14.92 -6.49
N PHE A 300 21.87 14.09 -7.49
CA PHE A 300 22.24 14.37 -8.88
C PHE A 300 21.16 15.10 -9.68
N VAL A 301 19.88 14.78 -9.48
CA VAL A 301 18.80 15.26 -10.34
C VAL A 301 18.13 16.48 -9.72
N ARG A 302 17.62 16.35 -8.49
CA ARG A 302 16.78 17.40 -7.89
C ARG A 302 17.55 18.69 -7.59
N LYS A 303 18.78 18.56 -7.08
CA LYS A 303 19.67 19.71 -6.84
C LYS A 303 20.04 20.46 -8.12
N SER A 304 20.03 19.79 -9.28
CA SER A 304 20.30 20.42 -10.58
C SER A 304 19.09 21.17 -11.14
N THR A 305 17.87 20.72 -10.87
CA THR A 305 16.63 21.40 -11.27
C THR A 305 16.29 22.62 -10.42
N ASP A 306 16.69 22.65 -9.15
CA ASP A 306 16.45 23.82 -8.27
C ASP A 306 17.50 24.93 -8.45
N ALA A 307 18.59 24.66 -9.20
CA ALA A 307 19.69 25.60 -9.44
C ALA A 307 19.59 26.37 -10.78
N ASN A 308 18.58 26.05 -11.59
CA ASN A 308 18.25 26.70 -12.87
C ASN A 308 16.90 27.41 -12.77
#